data_AF-A0A969UZJ1-F1
#
_entry.id   AF-A0A969UZJ1-F1
#
_cell.length_a   1.000
_cell.length_b   1.000
_cell.length_c   1.000
_cell.angle_alpha   90.00
_cell.angle_beta   90.00
_cell.angle_gamma   90.00
#
_symmetry.space_group_name_H-M   'P 1'
#
loop_
_entity.id
_entity.type
_entity.pdbx_description
1 polymer ?
#
loop_
_entity_poly.entity_id
_entity_poly.type
_entity_poly.pdbx_seq_one_letter_code
_entity_poly.pdbx_strand_id
1 'polypeptide(L)'
;MTITPLVTLQKPKDISLSEIETELSQIWHSQSGDKGTPAAVRATTFSMVVYEPEEFQQLLAILGFYTGPIDGIHGPSTKDAVMAAQKTFGLLMTGRVDPETLKWLREEVAKQPADRMKIPNMNARGYNLSDAIAVQNPCRIITLCPILGKDEGVTAEVSAYCPIQKTTSNGNLICCEYITLRGTKEALNRVGNMVSSLLIPGLPKFVWWKATPNPEQDLFKKLLESCNCLILDSSYFSDPESELVKIQELIETDKYVADLNWHRLSVWQELTASAFDPPERRAALEEVDRVTIDYEKGNAAQALMFLGWLASRLGWEPTSFVGTGGDYDLKHFKFSGTNGRAIEAELAAIPIADAGEIIGDLIGIRLASTNLQADCCTILCSEATGCMRMEAGGSAQASRTEQVTAANDQKAEFLLAQQLQRWGRDPLYEESLAVVAKILRSQDR
;
A
#
# COMPACT_ATOMS: atom_id res chain seq x y z
N MET A 1 3.58 23.48 20.72
CA MET A 1 2.51 22.92 19.86
C MET A 1 1.19 23.48 20.37
N THR A 2 0.53 24.35 19.62
CA THR A 2 -0.86 24.72 19.88
C THR A 2 -1.71 23.66 19.19
N ILE A 3 -2.13 22.67 19.97
CA ILE A 3 -3.04 21.63 19.50
C ILE A 3 -4.41 22.29 19.36
N THR A 4 -4.93 22.40 18.14
CA THR A 4 -6.30 22.86 17.88
C THR A 4 -7.28 21.89 18.54
N PRO A 5 -8.40 22.38 19.12
CA PRO A 5 -9.42 21.49 19.66
C PRO A 5 -9.98 20.57 18.58
N LEU A 6 -10.08 19.29 18.92
CA LEU A 6 -10.84 18.31 18.15
C LEU A 6 -12.33 18.50 18.44
N VAL A 7 -13.16 18.55 17.40
CA VAL A 7 -14.61 18.65 17.52
C VAL A 7 -15.25 17.33 17.08
N THR A 8 -15.96 16.68 17.99
CA THR A 8 -16.71 15.45 17.72
C THR A 8 -18.18 15.79 17.46
N LEU A 9 -18.72 15.33 16.33
CA LEU A 9 -20.11 15.53 15.93
C LEU A 9 -20.92 14.23 16.10
N GLN A 10 -21.97 14.27 16.92
CA GLN A 10 -22.90 13.14 17.10
C GLN A 10 -24.38 13.60 17.13
N LYS A 11 -25.21 12.93 16.28
CA LYS A 11 -26.67 13.07 15.94
C LYS A 11 -26.93 13.81 14.62
N PRO A 12 -27.89 13.41 13.74
CA PRO A 12 -28.79 12.24 13.70
C PRO A 12 -28.18 11.02 12.96
N LYS A 13 -29.00 10.04 12.49
CA LYS A 13 -28.55 8.75 11.88
C LYS A 13 -27.48 8.90 10.79
N ASP A 14 -27.44 10.03 10.09
CA ASP A 14 -26.35 10.39 9.19
C ASP A 14 -26.04 11.90 9.39
N ILE A 15 -24.77 12.26 9.33
CA ILE A 15 -24.29 13.63 9.54
C ILE A 15 -24.53 14.51 8.30
N SER A 16 -24.70 15.83 8.49
CA SER A 16 -24.87 16.74 7.35
C SER A 16 -23.59 17.45 6.92
N LEU A 17 -23.46 17.70 5.61
CA LEU A 17 -22.36 18.49 5.04
C LEU A 17 -22.25 19.89 5.70
N SER A 18 -23.41 20.52 5.95
CA SER A 18 -23.48 21.86 6.55
C SER A 18 -22.95 21.90 7.97
N GLU A 19 -23.14 20.86 8.77
CA GLU A 19 -22.59 20.78 10.13
C GLU A 19 -21.06 20.70 10.08
N ILE A 20 -20.50 19.85 9.22
CA ILE A 20 -19.04 19.71 9.05
C ILE A 20 -18.39 21.04 8.62
N GLU A 21 -18.93 21.71 7.60
CA GLU A 21 -18.38 22.98 7.11
C GLU A 21 -18.56 24.13 8.12
N THR A 22 -19.63 24.12 8.90
CA THR A 22 -19.85 25.09 9.97
C THR A 22 -18.80 24.94 11.06
N GLU A 23 -18.52 23.71 11.51
CA GLU A 23 -17.49 23.46 12.53
C GLU A 23 -16.09 23.81 12.04
N LEU A 24 -15.73 23.42 10.80
CA LEU A 24 -14.46 23.85 10.20
C LEU A 24 -14.33 25.37 10.24
N SER A 25 -15.38 26.10 9.83
CA SER A 25 -15.37 27.56 9.82
C SER A 25 -15.20 28.16 11.23
N GLN A 26 -15.83 27.58 12.25
CA GLN A 26 -15.66 28.01 13.64
C GLN A 26 -14.21 27.79 14.14
N ILE A 27 -13.59 26.66 13.81
CA ILE A 27 -12.20 26.38 14.14
C ILE A 27 -11.28 27.48 13.57
N TRP A 28 -11.46 27.87 12.31
CA TRP A 28 -10.67 28.94 11.69
C TRP A 28 -10.92 30.33 12.29
N HIS A 29 -12.17 30.64 12.62
CA HIS A 29 -12.51 31.90 13.29
C HIS A 29 -11.84 32.02 14.66
N SER A 30 -11.78 30.92 15.43
CA SER A 30 -11.12 30.89 16.73
C SER A 30 -9.60 31.10 16.64
N GLN A 31 -8.96 30.68 15.55
CA GLN A 31 -7.51 30.84 15.34
C GLN A 31 -7.10 32.21 14.81
N SER A 32 -8.02 32.96 14.18
CA SER A 32 -7.74 34.28 13.60
C SER A 32 -7.92 35.43 14.61
N GLY A 33 -8.40 35.14 15.82
CA GLY A 33 -8.92 36.12 16.78
C GLY A 33 -7.92 36.73 17.77
N ASP A 34 -6.69 36.22 17.88
CA ASP A 34 -5.72 36.72 18.87
C ASP A 34 -4.74 37.73 18.25
N LYS A 35 -4.70 38.96 18.78
CA LYS A 35 -3.81 40.03 18.28
C LYS A 35 -2.34 39.56 18.33
N GLY A 36 -1.79 39.26 17.16
CA GLY A 36 -0.38 38.86 16.98
C GLY A 36 -0.16 37.41 16.52
N THR A 37 -1.21 36.61 16.30
CA THR A 37 -1.06 35.29 15.65
C THR A 37 -0.97 35.45 14.12
N PRO A 38 -0.09 34.68 13.45
CA PRO A 38 0.00 34.75 12.00
C PRO A 38 -1.27 34.25 11.33
N ALA A 39 -1.71 34.91 10.25
CA ALA A 39 -2.89 34.50 9.52
C ALA A 39 -2.71 33.06 9.00
N ALA A 40 -3.68 32.18 9.26
CA ALA A 40 -3.61 30.79 8.83
C ALA A 40 -4.13 30.63 7.39
N VAL A 41 -3.39 29.89 6.56
CA VAL A 41 -3.83 29.58 5.18
C VAL A 41 -4.57 28.24 5.18
N ARG A 42 -5.84 28.24 4.71
CA ARG A 42 -6.67 27.03 4.60
C ARG A 42 -6.10 26.04 3.58
N ALA A 43 -6.64 24.82 3.60
CA ALA A 43 -6.33 23.76 2.65
C ALA A 43 -6.48 24.23 1.19
N THR A 44 -5.36 24.33 0.45
CA THR A 44 -5.36 24.87 -0.92
C THR A 44 -4.50 24.05 -1.89
N THR A 45 -3.86 22.96 -1.46
CA THR A 45 -2.97 22.18 -2.34
C THR A 45 -3.66 20.95 -2.94
N PHE A 46 -4.33 20.14 -2.13
CA PHE A 46 -5.06 18.95 -2.60
C PHE A 46 -6.11 18.49 -1.58
N SER A 47 -7.00 17.60 -2.02
CA SER A 47 -7.86 16.81 -1.13
C SER A 47 -7.45 15.33 -1.21
N MET A 48 -7.46 14.64 -0.08
CA MET A 48 -7.22 13.20 -0.05
C MET A 48 -8.28 12.50 0.78
N VAL A 49 -8.87 11.45 0.22
CA VAL A 49 -9.73 10.52 0.95
C VAL A 49 -8.88 9.32 1.35
N VAL A 50 -8.87 8.96 2.62
CA VAL A 50 -8.16 7.77 3.12
C VAL A 50 -9.22 6.77 3.56
N TYR A 51 -9.26 5.58 2.95
CA TYR A 51 -10.11 4.48 3.42
C TYR A 51 -9.26 3.55 4.31
N GLU A 52 -9.62 3.45 5.59
CA GLU A 52 -8.76 2.88 6.62
C GLU A 52 -9.57 1.96 7.54
N PRO A 53 -9.72 0.67 7.16
CA PRO A 53 -10.63 -0.21 7.88
C PRO A 53 -10.10 -0.73 9.20
N GLU A 54 -8.79 -0.87 9.39
CA GLU A 54 -8.20 -1.43 10.62
C GLU A 54 -8.89 -2.68 11.15
N GLU A 55 -9.39 -3.51 10.23
CA GLU A 55 -10.26 -4.65 10.53
C GLU A 55 -9.57 -5.60 11.52
N PHE A 56 -8.25 -5.78 11.36
CA PHE A 56 -7.48 -6.65 12.20
C PHE A 56 -7.49 -6.24 13.70
N GLN A 57 -7.15 -4.99 14.01
CA GLN A 57 -7.15 -4.50 15.38
C GLN A 57 -8.57 -4.53 15.98
N GLN A 58 -9.60 -4.28 15.16
CA GLN A 58 -11.00 -4.40 15.57
C GLN A 58 -11.37 -5.85 15.94
N LEU A 59 -11.02 -6.83 15.09
CA LEU A 59 -11.28 -8.24 15.34
C LEU A 59 -10.58 -8.72 16.62
N LEU A 60 -9.31 -8.37 16.80
CA LEU A 60 -8.57 -8.69 18.02
C LEU A 60 -9.20 -8.07 19.28
N ALA A 61 -9.66 -6.82 19.18
CA ALA A 61 -10.30 -6.12 20.29
C ALA A 61 -11.63 -6.78 20.69
N ILE A 62 -12.46 -7.15 19.71
CA ILE A 62 -13.73 -7.86 19.94
C ILE A 62 -13.49 -9.21 20.60
N LEU A 63 -12.44 -9.93 20.21
CA LEU A 63 -12.06 -11.21 20.80
C LEU A 63 -11.30 -11.08 22.13
N GLY A 64 -10.98 -9.85 22.56
CA GLY A 64 -10.33 -9.58 23.84
C GLY A 64 -8.80 -9.76 23.84
N PHE A 65 -8.17 -9.90 22.67
CA PHE A 65 -6.71 -10.00 22.56
C PHE A 65 -6.02 -8.63 22.54
N TYR A 66 -6.72 -7.56 22.18
CA TYR A 66 -6.14 -6.23 22.03
C TYR A 66 -6.90 -5.16 22.82
N THR A 67 -6.19 -4.43 23.67
CA THR A 67 -6.74 -3.36 24.52
C THR A 67 -6.15 -1.99 24.21
N GLY A 68 -5.17 -1.92 23.30
CA GLY A 68 -4.55 -0.66 22.87
C GLY A 68 -5.48 0.16 21.96
N PRO A 69 -5.11 1.39 21.59
CA PRO A 69 -5.90 2.16 20.63
C PRO A 69 -5.96 1.47 19.27
N ILE A 70 -7.12 1.50 18.62
CA ILE A 70 -7.25 1.09 17.20
C ILE A 70 -6.82 2.29 16.36
N ASP A 71 -5.56 2.26 15.97
CA ASP A 71 -4.80 3.37 15.36
C ASP A 71 -4.12 2.99 14.04
N GLY A 72 -4.29 1.74 13.58
CA GLY A 72 -3.62 1.19 12.40
C GLY A 72 -2.11 1.07 12.52
N ILE A 73 -1.55 1.26 13.72
CA ILE A 73 -0.13 1.09 13.99
C ILE A 73 0.11 -0.37 14.39
N HIS A 74 0.79 -1.11 13.52
CA HIS A 74 1.22 -2.49 13.77
C HIS A 74 2.48 -2.54 14.65
N GLY A 75 2.44 -1.87 15.81
CA GLY A 75 3.54 -1.83 16.77
C GLY A 75 3.65 -3.07 17.66
N PRO A 76 4.56 -3.07 18.66
CA PRO A 76 4.79 -4.22 19.54
C PRO A 76 3.52 -4.75 20.22
N SER A 77 2.64 -3.87 20.71
CA SER A 77 1.38 -4.26 21.34
C SER A 77 0.43 -4.99 20.38
N THR A 78 0.36 -4.54 19.12
CA THR A 78 -0.43 -5.20 18.08
C THR A 78 0.17 -6.58 17.78
N LYS A 79 1.50 -6.66 17.61
CA LYS A 79 2.24 -7.91 17.38
C LYS A 79 2.01 -8.94 18.50
N ASP A 80 2.10 -8.51 19.76
CA ASP A 80 1.85 -9.37 20.93
C ASP A 80 0.41 -9.90 20.95
N ALA A 81 -0.57 -9.06 20.63
CA ALA A 81 -1.96 -9.48 20.52
C ALA A 81 -2.19 -10.50 19.39
N VAL A 82 -1.50 -10.32 18.24
CA VAL A 82 -1.52 -11.29 17.13
C VAL A 82 -0.98 -12.63 17.60
N MET A 83 0.21 -12.64 18.22
CA MET A 83 0.86 -13.86 18.71
C MET A 83 -0.01 -14.57 19.76
N ALA A 84 -0.65 -13.81 20.66
CA ALA A 84 -1.57 -14.36 21.65
C ALA A 84 -2.79 -15.03 21.00
N ALA A 85 -3.37 -14.40 19.98
CA ALA A 85 -4.44 -15.00 19.19
C ALA A 85 -3.95 -16.28 18.50
N GLN A 86 -2.90 -16.20 17.67
CA GLN A 86 -2.34 -17.34 16.95
C GLN A 86 -2.04 -18.53 17.87
N LYS A 87 -1.43 -18.27 19.03
CA LYS A 87 -1.17 -19.28 20.06
C LYS A 87 -2.44 -19.94 20.58
N THR A 88 -3.48 -19.14 20.87
CA THR A 88 -4.75 -19.65 21.40
C THR A 88 -5.44 -20.58 20.41
N PHE A 89 -5.22 -20.36 19.11
CA PHE A 89 -5.90 -21.09 18.04
C PHE A 89 -5.03 -22.14 17.34
N GLY A 90 -3.80 -22.34 17.82
CA GLY A 90 -2.89 -23.35 17.25
C GLY A 90 -2.38 -23.00 15.86
N LEU A 91 -2.39 -21.72 15.49
CA LEU A 91 -1.77 -21.20 14.26
C LEU A 91 -0.27 -21.02 14.46
N LEU A 92 0.46 -20.86 13.36
CA LEU A 92 1.88 -20.49 13.41
C LEU A 92 2.02 -19.12 14.09
N MET A 93 2.82 -19.04 15.16
CA MET A 93 3.01 -17.81 15.95
C MET A 93 3.97 -16.84 15.26
N THR A 94 3.55 -16.29 14.12
CA THR A 94 4.33 -15.33 13.33
C THR A 94 4.29 -13.92 13.92
N GLY A 95 3.24 -13.61 14.71
CA GLY A 95 2.92 -12.26 15.15
C GLY A 95 2.45 -11.34 14.01
N ARG A 96 2.15 -11.90 12.84
CA ARG A 96 1.71 -11.19 11.64
C ARG A 96 0.28 -11.51 11.30
N VAL A 97 -0.34 -10.62 10.56
CA VAL A 97 -1.69 -10.80 10.05
C VAL A 97 -1.63 -11.42 8.65
N ASP A 98 -1.37 -12.71 8.59
CA ASP A 98 -1.47 -13.45 7.32
C ASP A 98 -2.94 -13.73 6.95
N PRO A 99 -3.23 -14.08 5.68
CA PRO A 99 -4.59 -14.38 5.23
C PRO A 99 -5.30 -15.47 6.06
N GLU A 100 -4.56 -16.46 6.56
CA GLU A 100 -5.09 -17.53 7.39
C GLU A 100 -5.54 -17.02 8.77
N THR A 101 -4.70 -16.25 9.43
CA THR A 101 -4.98 -15.57 10.70
C THR A 101 -6.19 -14.65 10.56
N LEU A 102 -6.24 -13.85 9.49
CA LEU A 102 -7.35 -12.91 9.26
C LEU A 102 -8.68 -13.65 8.99
N LYS A 103 -8.66 -14.68 8.13
CA LYS A 103 -9.84 -15.52 7.86
C LYS A 103 -10.38 -16.10 9.16
N TRP A 104 -9.51 -16.65 9.98
CA TRP A 104 -9.86 -17.26 11.24
C TRP A 104 -10.46 -16.24 12.23
N LEU A 105 -9.85 -15.05 12.36
CA LEU A 105 -10.35 -13.98 13.23
C LEU A 105 -11.77 -13.56 12.84
N ARG A 106 -12.05 -13.44 11.54
CA ARG A 106 -13.39 -13.14 11.01
C ARG A 106 -14.39 -14.22 11.40
N GLU A 107 -14.02 -15.50 11.25
CA GLU A 107 -14.88 -16.64 11.58
C GLU A 107 -15.25 -16.69 13.06
N GLU A 108 -14.32 -16.40 13.98
CA GLU A 108 -14.65 -16.37 15.41
C GLU A 108 -15.48 -15.16 15.83
N VAL A 109 -15.19 -13.99 15.28
CA VAL A 109 -16.04 -12.82 15.55
C VAL A 109 -17.46 -13.07 15.05
N ALA A 110 -17.62 -13.75 13.91
CA ALA A 110 -18.94 -14.15 13.41
C ALA A 110 -19.70 -15.12 14.35
N LYS A 111 -19.01 -15.86 15.23
CA LYS A 111 -19.62 -16.74 16.25
C LYS A 111 -20.02 -15.99 17.53
N GLN A 112 -19.50 -14.79 17.77
CA GLN A 112 -19.82 -14.00 18.96
C GLN A 112 -21.24 -13.41 18.86
N PRO A 113 -21.97 -13.30 19.99
CA PRO A 113 -23.25 -12.63 20.00
C PRO A 113 -23.09 -11.12 19.73
N ALA A 114 -24.10 -10.51 19.11
CA ALA A 114 -24.03 -9.13 18.61
C ALA A 114 -23.84 -8.06 19.70
N ASP A 115 -24.04 -8.40 20.97
CA ASP A 115 -23.78 -7.53 22.13
C ASP A 115 -22.29 -7.46 22.51
N ARG A 116 -21.50 -8.50 22.15
CA ARG A 116 -20.03 -8.52 22.31
C ARG A 116 -19.26 -7.90 21.14
N MET A 117 -19.95 -7.53 20.06
CA MET A 117 -19.33 -6.83 18.91
C MET A 117 -19.07 -5.33 19.17
N LYS A 118 -19.10 -4.88 20.42
CA LYS A 118 -18.74 -3.49 20.76
C LYS A 118 -17.23 -3.36 20.81
N ILE A 119 -16.71 -2.37 20.10
CA ILE A 119 -15.28 -2.07 20.07
C ILE A 119 -14.96 -1.13 21.25
N PRO A 120 -14.27 -1.59 22.30
CA PRO A 120 -14.16 -0.87 23.57
C PRO A 120 -13.09 0.25 23.55
N ASN A 121 -12.16 0.20 22.62
CA ASN A 121 -10.91 0.96 22.56
C ASN A 121 -10.76 1.76 21.25
N MET A 122 -11.88 2.20 20.68
CA MET A 122 -11.87 3.06 19.50
C MET A 122 -11.13 4.36 19.83
N ASN A 123 -10.12 4.71 19.03
CA ASN A 123 -9.36 5.93 19.24
C ASN A 123 -10.22 7.16 18.86
N ALA A 124 -10.46 8.05 19.82
CA ALA A 124 -11.30 9.24 19.66
C ALA A 124 -10.59 10.40 18.95
N ARG A 125 -9.29 10.33 18.65
CA ARG A 125 -8.54 11.50 18.15
C ARG A 125 -8.47 11.66 16.63
N GLY A 126 -9.10 10.77 15.87
CA GLY A 126 -8.78 10.63 14.46
C GLY A 126 -7.34 10.14 14.29
N TYR A 127 -7.10 9.42 13.21
CA TYR A 127 -5.78 8.85 12.94
C TYR A 127 -4.84 9.99 12.54
N ASN A 128 -3.71 10.11 13.23
CA ASN A 128 -2.67 11.06 12.84
C ASN A 128 -2.02 10.53 11.56
N LEU A 129 -2.64 10.80 10.41
CA LEU A 129 -1.91 10.80 9.14
C LEU A 129 -0.64 11.61 9.41
N SER A 130 0.51 10.93 9.33
CA SER A 130 1.76 11.37 9.94
C SER A 130 2.05 12.86 9.69
N ASP A 131 2.74 13.50 10.63
CA ASP A 131 3.31 14.85 10.44
C ASP A 131 3.97 14.99 9.05
N ALA A 132 4.49 13.91 8.45
CA ALA A 132 5.10 13.91 7.12
C ALA A 132 4.20 14.46 5.99
N ILE A 133 2.88 14.25 6.02
CA ILE A 133 1.96 14.79 4.99
C ILE A 133 1.55 16.21 5.35
N ALA A 134 1.20 16.42 6.62
CA ALA A 134 0.79 17.72 7.16
C ALA A 134 1.89 18.79 7.04
N VAL A 135 3.16 18.37 7.15
CA VAL A 135 4.34 19.23 7.05
C VAL A 135 4.52 19.71 5.61
N GLN A 136 4.05 19.00 4.58
CA GLN A 136 4.44 19.31 3.21
C GLN A 136 3.56 20.37 2.57
N ASN A 137 2.23 20.35 2.75
CA ASN A 137 1.32 21.28 2.08
C ASN A 137 -0.03 21.44 2.80
N PRO A 138 -0.68 22.64 2.78
CA PRO A 138 -2.03 22.81 3.32
C PRO A 138 -3.05 22.02 2.49
N CYS A 139 -3.64 20.98 3.08
CA CYS A 139 -4.55 20.05 2.40
C CYS A 139 -5.78 19.69 3.25
N ARG A 140 -6.78 19.09 2.61
CA ARG A 140 -7.95 18.52 3.30
C ARG A 140 -7.87 16.99 3.24
N ILE A 141 -7.85 16.36 4.40
CA ILE A 141 -7.81 14.91 4.57
C ILE A 141 -9.16 14.44 5.08
N ILE A 142 -9.79 13.51 4.37
CA ILE A 142 -11.05 12.89 4.74
C ILE A 142 -10.80 11.41 4.99
N THR A 143 -10.77 10.98 6.25
CA THR A 143 -10.52 9.59 6.62
C THR A 143 -11.85 8.85 6.84
N LEU A 144 -12.07 7.75 6.13
CA LEU A 144 -13.21 6.86 6.24
C LEU A 144 -12.81 5.62 7.02
N CYS A 145 -13.36 5.46 8.23
CA CYS A 145 -13.02 4.39 9.15
C CYS A 145 -14.22 3.44 9.29
N PRO A 146 -14.33 2.38 8.46
CA PRO A 146 -15.39 1.41 8.63
C PRO A 146 -15.23 0.66 9.95
N ILE A 147 -16.32 0.55 10.71
CA ILE A 147 -16.35 -0.17 11.99
C ILE A 147 -17.19 -1.45 11.86
N LEU A 148 -16.78 -2.49 12.58
CA LEU A 148 -17.58 -3.70 12.76
C LEU A 148 -18.70 -3.45 13.79
N GLY A 149 -19.81 -4.18 13.64
CA GLY A 149 -20.95 -4.10 14.55
C GLY A 149 -22.23 -3.66 13.85
N LYS A 150 -23.15 -3.08 14.62
CA LYS A 150 -24.46 -2.63 14.11
C LYS A 150 -24.33 -1.27 13.45
N ASP A 151 -25.12 -1.08 12.39
CA ASP A 151 -25.25 0.22 11.72
C ASP A 151 -26.02 1.20 12.61
N GLU A 152 -25.26 2.03 13.33
CA GLU A 152 -25.77 3.12 14.17
C GLU A 152 -25.69 4.48 13.45
N GLY A 153 -25.32 4.49 12.17
CA GLY A 153 -25.08 5.70 11.40
C GLY A 153 -23.60 6.05 11.21
N VAL A 154 -23.37 7.27 10.70
CA VAL A 154 -22.03 7.85 10.52
C VAL A 154 -21.80 8.97 11.53
N THR A 155 -20.73 8.88 12.30
CA THR A 155 -20.21 9.97 13.15
C THR A 155 -19.07 10.70 12.46
N ALA A 156 -18.90 12.00 12.69
CA ALA A 156 -17.74 12.74 12.19
C ALA A 156 -16.93 13.36 13.33
N GLU A 157 -15.62 13.45 13.11
CA GLU A 157 -14.69 14.21 13.93
C GLU A 157 -13.95 15.18 13.01
N VAL A 158 -13.87 16.44 13.41
CA VAL A 158 -13.28 17.51 12.62
C VAL A 158 -12.17 18.18 13.42
N SER A 159 -11.02 18.39 12.79
CA SER A 159 -9.92 19.14 13.39
C SER A 159 -9.12 19.91 12.32
N ALA A 160 -8.32 20.86 12.77
CA ALA A 160 -7.33 21.52 11.93
C ALA A 160 -5.95 21.45 12.59
N TYR A 161 -4.89 21.19 11.84
CA TYR A 161 -3.53 21.15 12.36
C TYR A 161 -2.64 22.18 11.69
N CYS A 162 -1.92 22.97 12.49
CA CYS A 162 -1.03 24.02 12.05
C CYS A 162 0.36 23.81 12.69
N PRO A 163 1.38 23.33 11.96
CA PRO A 163 2.72 23.17 12.51
C PRO A 163 3.36 24.54 12.74
N ILE A 164 3.76 24.82 13.99
CA ILE A 164 4.38 26.11 14.38
C ILE A 164 5.72 26.37 13.64
N GLN A 165 6.40 25.33 13.18
CA GLN A 165 7.73 25.41 12.59
C GLN A 165 7.75 25.84 11.11
N LYS A 166 6.59 25.91 10.44
CA LYS A 166 6.48 26.35 9.04
C LYS A 166 5.64 27.61 8.93
N THR A 167 6.29 28.75 9.07
CA THR A 167 5.76 30.05 8.67
C THR A 167 6.11 30.31 7.21
N THR A 168 5.16 30.76 6.39
CA THR A 168 5.49 31.29 5.06
C THR A 168 6.43 32.50 5.18
N SER A 169 7.02 32.96 4.08
CA SER A 169 7.82 34.20 4.03
C SER A 169 7.06 35.44 4.56
N ASN A 170 5.73 35.37 4.63
CA ASN A 170 4.86 36.42 5.18
C ASN A 170 4.42 36.15 6.64
N GLY A 171 4.99 35.13 7.30
CA GLY A 171 4.68 34.75 8.68
C GLY A 171 3.52 33.77 8.84
N ASN A 172 2.69 33.54 7.82
CA ASN A 172 1.46 32.75 7.91
C ASN A 172 1.69 31.27 8.26
N LEU A 173 0.82 30.68 9.08
CA LEU A 173 0.83 29.25 9.38
C LEU A 173 0.19 28.45 8.24
N ILE A 174 0.85 27.36 7.86
CA ILE A 174 0.33 26.37 6.91
C ILE A 174 -0.53 25.38 7.69
N CYS A 175 -1.76 25.15 7.29
CA CYS A 175 -2.68 24.34 8.08
C CYS A 175 -3.43 23.32 7.22
N CYS A 176 -3.68 22.14 7.79
CA CYS A 176 -4.46 21.06 7.15
C CYS A 176 -5.79 20.86 7.88
N GLU A 177 -6.85 20.56 7.13
CA GLU A 177 -8.16 20.18 7.66
C GLU A 177 -8.29 18.66 7.69
N TYR A 178 -8.73 18.11 8.80
CA TYR A 178 -8.97 16.67 8.97
C TYR A 178 -10.44 16.44 9.28
N ILE A 179 -11.05 15.55 8.51
CA ILE A 179 -12.43 15.10 8.70
C ILE A 179 -12.36 13.58 8.80
N THR A 180 -12.69 13.02 9.95
CA THR A 180 -12.76 11.57 10.15
C THR A 180 -14.22 11.15 10.20
N LEU A 181 -14.65 10.28 9.29
CA LEU A 181 -15.98 9.69 9.27
C LEU A 181 -15.90 8.23 9.73
N ARG A 182 -16.72 7.86 10.71
CA ARG A 182 -16.77 6.50 11.28
C ARG A 182 -18.18 5.95 11.17
N GLY A 183 -18.32 4.70 10.76
CA GLY A 183 -19.61 4.02 10.62
C GLY A 183 -19.41 2.64 10.00
N THR A 184 -20.44 1.80 9.91
CA THR A 184 -20.29 0.51 9.21
C THR A 184 -19.99 0.71 7.73
N LYS A 185 -19.56 -0.35 7.02
CA LYS A 185 -19.33 -0.27 5.56
C LYS A 185 -20.59 0.22 4.83
N GLU A 186 -21.76 -0.22 5.26
CA GLU A 186 -23.07 0.18 4.71
C GLU A 186 -23.37 1.66 5.02
N ALA A 187 -23.05 2.12 6.23
CA ALA A 187 -23.22 3.52 6.62
C ALA A 187 -22.32 4.45 5.81
N LEU A 188 -21.05 4.09 5.65
CA LEU A 188 -20.10 4.85 4.83
C LEU A 188 -20.49 4.86 3.34
N ASN A 189 -21.05 3.76 2.82
CA ASN A 189 -21.58 3.73 1.45
C ASN A 189 -22.70 4.76 1.23
N ARG A 190 -23.57 5.01 2.24
CA ARG A 190 -24.66 6.01 2.14
C ARG A 190 -24.13 7.43 2.04
N VAL A 191 -23.04 7.75 2.75
CA VAL A 191 -22.47 9.11 2.77
C VAL A 191 -21.45 9.37 1.66
N GLY A 192 -21.23 8.43 0.73
CA GLY A 192 -20.24 8.59 -0.35
C GLY A 192 -20.40 9.88 -1.17
N ASN A 193 -21.63 10.32 -1.44
CA ASN A 193 -21.88 11.57 -2.18
C ASN A 193 -21.48 12.81 -1.35
N MET A 194 -21.67 12.75 -0.02
CA MET A 194 -21.24 13.80 0.90
C MET A 194 -19.71 13.87 0.93
N VAL A 195 -19.02 12.72 0.94
CA VAL A 195 -17.55 12.66 0.86
C VAL A 195 -17.04 13.34 -0.41
N SER A 196 -17.64 13.06 -1.57
CA SER A 196 -17.28 13.74 -2.82
C SER A 196 -17.54 15.25 -2.78
N SER A 197 -18.56 15.70 -2.03
CA SER A 197 -18.89 17.12 -1.84
C SER A 197 -17.94 17.84 -0.89
N LEU A 198 -17.29 17.11 0.03
CA LEU A 198 -16.27 17.63 0.92
C LEU A 198 -14.91 17.85 0.22
N LEU A 199 -14.70 17.27 -0.98
CA LEU A 199 -13.50 17.49 -1.78
C LEU A 199 -13.47 18.92 -2.32
N ILE A 200 -12.29 19.55 -2.27
CA ILE A 200 -12.13 20.93 -2.71
C ILE A 200 -12.15 20.99 -4.25
N PRO A 201 -13.07 21.74 -4.88
CA PRO A 201 -13.13 21.87 -6.33
C PRO A 201 -11.86 22.52 -6.91
N GLY A 202 -11.42 22.05 -8.08
CA GLY A 202 -10.27 22.62 -8.79
C GLY A 202 -8.89 22.22 -8.25
N LEU A 203 -8.81 21.49 -7.15
CA LEU A 203 -7.56 20.93 -6.63
C LEU A 203 -7.38 19.46 -7.05
N PRO A 204 -6.13 18.95 -7.08
CA PRO A 204 -5.85 17.52 -7.14
C PRO A 204 -6.58 16.75 -6.03
N LYS A 205 -7.14 15.59 -6.38
CA LYS A 205 -7.92 14.72 -5.48
C LYS A 205 -7.35 13.32 -5.52
N PHE A 206 -7.00 12.79 -4.35
CA PHE A 206 -6.43 11.45 -4.22
C PHE A 206 -7.37 10.58 -3.39
N VAL A 207 -7.40 9.28 -3.68
CA VAL A 207 -7.97 8.28 -2.76
C VAL A 207 -6.86 7.31 -2.38
N TRP A 208 -6.52 7.24 -1.10
CA TRP A 208 -5.63 6.23 -0.57
C TRP A 208 -6.47 5.11 0.05
N TRP A 209 -6.46 3.95 -0.60
CA TRP A 209 -7.24 2.79 -0.19
C TRP A 209 -6.35 1.81 0.59
N LYS A 210 -6.35 1.89 1.93
CA LYS A 210 -5.54 1.03 2.83
C LYS A 210 -6.19 -0.34 3.05
N ALA A 211 -6.58 -1.00 1.96
CA ALA A 211 -7.16 -2.34 1.96
C ALA A 211 -7.00 -2.96 0.57
N THR A 212 -7.44 -4.21 0.38
CA THR A 212 -7.66 -4.73 -0.97
C THR A 212 -8.78 -3.92 -1.65
N PRO A 213 -8.54 -3.32 -2.83
CA PRO A 213 -9.58 -2.62 -3.59
C PRO A 213 -10.77 -3.52 -3.90
N ASN A 214 -11.98 -2.97 -3.78
CA ASN A 214 -13.20 -3.68 -4.17
C ASN A 214 -13.93 -2.88 -5.24
N PRO A 215 -13.66 -3.14 -6.53
CA PRO A 215 -14.29 -2.44 -7.64
C PRO A 215 -15.82 -2.53 -7.66
N GLU A 216 -16.41 -3.52 -6.97
CA GLU A 216 -17.86 -3.70 -6.92
C GLU A 216 -18.53 -2.79 -5.88
N GLN A 217 -17.78 -2.35 -4.86
CA GLN A 217 -18.30 -1.50 -3.78
C GLN A 217 -18.68 -0.10 -4.28
N ASP A 218 -19.92 0.32 -4.02
CA ASP A 218 -20.43 1.63 -4.48
C ASP A 218 -19.62 2.82 -3.97
N LEU A 219 -19.16 2.80 -2.70
CA LEU A 219 -18.29 3.85 -2.18
C LEU A 219 -16.98 3.93 -2.96
N PHE A 220 -16.36 2.78 -3.25
CA PHE A 220 -15.12 2.72 -4.01
C PHE A 220 -15.30 3.32 -5.41
N LYS A 221 -16.36 2.92 -6.13
CA LYS A 221 -16.70 3.48 -7.45
C LYS A 221 -16.86 5.00 -7.42
N LYS A 222 -17.66 5.52 -6.47
CA LYS A 222 -17.89 6.96 -6.31
C LYS A 222 -16.59 7.72 -6.04
N LEU A 223 -15.72 7.18 -5.19
CA LEU A 223 -14.42 7.78 -4.90
C LEU A 223 -13.53 7.79 -6.15
N LEU A 224 -13.47 6.69 -6.91
CA LEU A 224 -12.73 6.62 -8.18
C LEU A 224 -13.25 7.55 -9.28
N GLU A 225 -14.53 7.93 -9.24
CA GLU A 225 -15.09 8.93 -10.16
C GLU A 225 -14.77 10.35 -9.71
N SER A 226 -14.69 10.59 -8.40
CA SER A 226 -14.46 11.92 -7.84
C SER A 226 -12.99 12.30 -7.65
N CYS A 227 -12.07 11.31 -7.67
CA CYS A 227 -10.63 11.49 -7.48
C CYS A 227 -9.82 11.29 -8.77
N ASN A 228 -8.65 11.93 -8.84
CA ASN A 228 -7.73 11.86 -9.99
C ASN A 228 -6.82 10.63 -9.95
N CYS A 229 -6.52 10.11 -8.76
CA CYS A 229 -5.53 9.05 -8.55
C CYS A 229 -5.99 8.11 -7.43
N LEU A 230 -5.98 6.81 -7.70
CA LEU A 230 -6.07 5.75 -6.70
C LEU A 230 -4.68 5.41 -6.21
N ILE A 231 -4.42 5.60 -4.93
CA ILE A 231 -3.22 5.14 -4.26
C ILE A 231 -3.58 3.87 -3.50
N LEU A 232 -2.83 2.80 -3.72
CA LEU A 232 -2.98 1.52 -3.05
C LEU A 232 -1.61 1.00 -2.60
N ASP A 233 -1.59 -0.05 -1.80
CA ASP A 233 -0.38 -0.78 -1.48
C ASP A 233 -0.66 -2.28 -1.69
N SER A 234 -0.12 -2.85 -2.77
CA SER A 234 -0.40 -4.24 -3.15
C SER A 234 0.14 -5.27 -2.15
N SER A 235 0.94 -4.86 -1.17
CA SER A 235 1.31 -5.72 -0.02
C SER A 235 0.09 -6.13 0.83
N TYR A 236 -1.01 -5.38 0.77
CA TYR A 236 -2.28 -5.73 1.43
C TYR A 236 -3.19 -6.66 0.60
N PHE A 237 -2.77 -7.11 -0.58
CA PHE A 237 -3.59 -8.00 -1.40
C PHE A 237 -3.64 -9.39 -0.77
N SER A 238 -4.86 -9.90 -0.61
CA SER A 238 -5.09 -11.26 -0.10
C SER A 238 -4.95 -12.33 -1.18
N ASP A 239 -5.26 -11.97 -2.43
CA ASP A 239 -5.05 -12.75 -3.65
C ASP A 239 -4.33 -11.86 -4.68
N PRO A 240 -2.99 -11.73 -4.59
CA PRO A 240 -2.24 -10.80 -5.43
C PRO A 240 -2.49 -10.97 -6.92
N GLU A 241 -2.59 -12.20 -7.40
CA GLU A 241 -2.82 -12.52 -8.81
C GLU A 241 -4.15 -11.96 -9.32
N SER A 242 -5.25 -12.34 -8.67
CA SER A 242 -6.59 -11.87 -9.08
C SER A 242 -6.72 -10.36 -8.93
N GLU A 243 -6.16 -9.80 -7.86
CA GLU A 243 -6.27 -8.36 -7.59
C GLU A 243 -5.43 -7.53 -8.55
N LEU A 244 -4.23 -7.94 -8.92
CA LEU A 244 -3.42 -7.27 -9.95
C LEU A 244 -4.13 -7.22 -11.31
N VAL A 245 -4.85 -8.29 -11.69
CA VAL A 245 -5.68 -8.29 -12.91
C VAL A 245 -6.81 -7.26 -12.81
N LYS A 246 -7.50 -7.16 -11.67
CA LYS A 246 -8.53 -6.13 -11.45
C LYS A 246 -7.96 -4.72 -11.49
N ILE A 247 -6.74 -4.50 -10.97
CA ILE A 247 -6.07 -3.20 -11.06
C ILE A 247 -5.74 -2.87 -12.52
N GLN A 248 -5.29 -3.84 -13.32
CA GLN A 248 -5.08 -3.64 -14.75
C GLN A 248 -6.37 -3.22 -15.45
N GLU A 249 -7.50 -3.85 -15.14
CA GLU A 249 -8.81 -3.48 -15.69
C GLU A 249 -9.19 -2.04 -15.35
N LEU A 250 -8.88 -1.57 -14.14
CA LEU A 250 -9.10 -0.17 -13.77
C LEU A 250 -8.23 0.77 -14.64
N ILE A 251 -6.96 0.45 -14.85
CA ILE A 251 -6.05 1.25 -15.69
C ILE A 251 -6.53 1.28 -17.14
N GLU A 252 -7.04 0.16 -17.66
CA GLU A 252 -7.67 0.06 -18.99
C GLU A 252 -8.90 0.98 -19.13
N THR A 253 -9.57 1.34 -18.02
CA THR A 253 -10.65 2.35 -17.98
C THR A 253 -10.17 3.80 -17.77
N ASP A 254 -8.91 4.08 -18.09
CA ASP A 254 -8.26 5.39 -17.99
C ASP A 254 -8.18 5.93 -16.55
N LYS A 255 -8.15 5.03 -15.55
CA LYS A 255 -7.92 5.39 -14.15
C LYS A 255 -6.43 5.41 -13.84
N TYR A 256 -5.97 6.49 -13.21
CA TYR A 256 -4.60 6.53 -12.71
C TYR A 256 -4.49 5.80 -11.36
N VAL A 257 -3.62 4.81 -11.31
CA VAL A 257 -3.30 4.03 -10.10
C VAL A 257 -1.83 4.21 -9.74
N ALA A 258 -1.55 4.45 -8.47
CA ALA A 258 -0.22 4.45 -7.88
C ALA A 258 -0.13 3.36 -6.81
N ASP A 259 0.76 2.40 -6.99
CA ASP A 259 1.03 1.35 -6.01
C ASP A 259 2.26 1.70 -5.18
N LEU A 260 2.12 1.78 -3.86
CA LEU A 260 3.24 2.02 -2.95
C LEU A 260 4.19 0.83 -2.90
N ASN A 261 3.70 -0.40 -3.10
CA ASN A 261 4.56 -1.59 -3.12
C ASN A 261 5.49 -1.62 -4.34
N TRP A 262 5.04 -1.06 -5.47
CA TRP A 262 5.89 -0.84 -6.64
C TRP A 262 7.10 0.04 -6.33
N HIS A 263 6.95 1.05 -5.47
CA HIS A 263 8.06 1.93 -5.09
C HIS A 263 9.14 1.19 -4.29
N ARG A 264 8.76 0.15 -3.52
CA ARG A 264 9.71 -0.70 -2.78
C ARG A 264 10.63 -1.50 -3.71
N LEU A 265 10.22 -1.73 -4.95
CA LEU A 265 11.03 -2.40 -5.97
C LEU A 265 12.13 -1.52 -6.57
N SER A 266 12.14 -0.21 -6.31
CA SER A 266 13.05 0.74 -6.96
C SER A 266 14.52 0.34 -6.87
N VAL A 267 14.99 -0.07 -5.68
CA VAL A 267 16.40 -0.45 -5.48
C VAL A 267 16.73 -1.77 -6.19
N TRP A 268 15.79 -2.72 -6.23
CA TRP A 268 15.94 -3.97 -6.99
C TRP A 268 16.04 -3.71 -8.50
N GLN A 269 15.20 -2.82 -9.01
CA GLN A 269 15.19 -2.43 -10.42
C GLN A 269 16.47 -1.69 -10.80
N GLU A 270 16.90 -0.74 -9.97
CA GLU A 270 18.11 0.06 -10.18
C GLU A 270 19.36 -0.82 -10.17
N LEU A 271 19.51 -1.71 -9.19
CA LEU A 271 20.63 -2.65 -9.13
C LEU A 271 20.62 -3.64 -10.29
N THR A 272 19.45 -4.14 -10.67
CA THR A 272 19.35 -5.06 -11.80
C THR A 272 19.73 -4.36 -13.10
N ALA A 273 19.31 -3.12 -13.30
CA ALA A 273 19.69 -2.32 -14.47
C ALA A 273 21.20 -2.00 -14.47
N SER A 274 21.75 -1.58 -13.33
CA SER A 274 23.16 -1.20 -13.20
C SER A 274 24.12 -2.37 -13.41
N ALA A 275 23.67 -3.60 -13.15
CA ALA A 275 24.40 -4.82 -13.48
C ALA A 275 24.71 -4.96 -14.99
N PHE A 276 23.91 -4.34 -15.85
CA PHE A 276 24.04 -4.39 -17.31
C PHE A 276 24.41 -3.03 -17.93
N ASP A 277 24.81 -2.04 -17.12
CA ASP A 277 25.36 -0.77 -17.63
C ASP A 277 26.68 -0.91 -18.41
N PRO A 278 27.62 -1.81 -18.04
CA PRO A 278 28.83 -2.03 -18.83
C PRO A 278 28.48 -2.54 -20.25
N PRO A 279 29.08 -1.98 -21.33
CA PRO A 279 28.73 -2.33 -22.71
C PRO A 279 28.78 -3.82 -23.03
N GLU A 280 29.80 -4.53 -22.51
CA GLU A 280 29.99 -5.96 -22.68
C GLU A 280 28.86 -6.80 -22.05
N ARG A 281 28.34 -6.37 -20.90
CA ARG A 281 27.21 -7.03 -20.23
C ARG A 281 25.90 -6.64 -20.87
N ARG A 282 25.73 -5.38 -21.27
CA ARG A 282 24.53 -4.91 -21.98
C ARG A 282 24.23 -5.78 -23.20
N ALA A 283 25.26 -6.17 -23.96
CA ALA A 283 25.11 -7.08 -25.08
C ALA A 283 24.69 -8.50 -24.66
N ALA A 284 25.14 -8.98 -23.50
CA ALA A 284 24.77 -10.28 -22.95
C ALA A 284 23.34 -10.33 -22.37
N LEU A 285 22.67 -9.18 -22.21
CA LEU A 285 21.30 -9.12 -21.69
C LEU A 285 20.30 -9.86 -22.60
N GLU A 286 20.52 -9.83 -23.93
CA GLU A 286 19.71 -10.59 -24.89
C GLU A 286 19.84 -12.11 -24.73
N GLU A 287 20.91 -12.56 -24.06
CA GLU A 287 21.20 -13.97 -23.79
C GLU A 287 20.49 -14.53 -22.56
N VAL A 288 19.90 -13.68 -21.71
CA VAL A 288 19.16 -14.14 -20.52
C VAL A 288 17.95 -14.98 -20.95
N ASP A 289 17.92 -16.24 -20.50
CA ASP A 289 16.84 -17.19 -20.74
C ASP A 289 16.34 -17.90 -19.47
N ARG A 290 16.99 -17.65 -18.32
CA ARG A 290 16.59 -18.18 -17.02
C ARG A 290 16.52 -17.07 -15.99
N VAL A 291 15.37 -16.97 -15.33
CA VAL A 291 15.12 -16.02 -14.24
C VAL A 291 14.61 -16.78 -13.02
N THR A 292 15.19 -16.54 -11.86
CA THR A 292 14.66 -17.03 -10.58
C THR A 292 14.46 -15.85 -9.66
N ILE A 293 13.29 -15.74 -9.03
CA ILE A 293 12.98 -14.69 -8.05
C ILE A 293 12.45 -15.37 -6.79
N ASP A 294 13.21 -15.21 -5.71
CA ASP A 294 12.87 -15.66 -4.38
C ASP A 294 12.20 -14.50 -3.64
N TYR A 295 11.05 -14.75 -3.02
CA TYR A 295 10.31 -13.74 -2.24
C TYR A 295 9.79 -14.34 -0.93
N GLU A 296 9.53 -13.50 0.07
CA GLU A 296 8.95 -13.94 1.34
C GLU A 296 7.59 -14.62 1.08
N LYS A 297 7.42 -15.82 1.64
CA LYS A 297 6.17 -16.56 1.51
C LYS A 297 4.98 -15.77 2.07
N GLY A 298 3.97 -15.55 1.24
CA GLY A 298 2.72 -14.88 1.61
C GLY A 298 2.12 -14.10 0.45
N ASN A 299 2.70 -12.96 0.09
CA ASN A 299 2.20 -12.07 -0.96
C ASN A 299 3.17 -12.03 -2.15
N ALA A 300 2.72 -12.46 -3.33
CA ALA A 300 3.57 -12.52 -4.53
C ALA A 300 3.61 -11.23 -5.36
N ALA A 301 2.96 -10.13 -4.92
CA ALA A 301 2.80 -8.92 -5.73
C ALA A 301 4.14 -8.33 -6.17
N GLN A 302 5.13 -8.22 -5.26
CA GLN A 302 6.46 -7.71 -5.61
C GLN A 302 7.15 -8.58 -6.65
N ALA A 303 7.13 -9.91 -6.47
CA ALA A 303 7.75 -10.87 -7.38
C ALA A 303 7.12 -10.84 -8.79
N LEU A 304 5.78 -10.80 -8.86
CA LEU A 304 5.04 -10.67 -10.10
C LEU A 304 5.34 -9.34 -10.80
N MET A 305 5.28 -8.22 -10.08
CA MET A 305 5.55 -6.90 -10.63
C MET A 305 6.99 -6.73 -11.10
N PHE A 306 7.96 -7.31 -10.39
CA PHE A 306 9.36 -7.32 -10.82
C PHE A 306 9.55 -8.15 -12.09
N LEU A 307 8.95 -9.35 -12.17
CA LEU A 307 8.99 -10.17 -13.37
C LEU A 307 8.33 -9.45 -14.57
N GLY A 308 7.18 -8.80 -14.34
CA GLY A 308 6.50 -7.96 -15.33
C GLY A 308 7.36 -6.80 -15.81
N TRP A 309 8.08 -6.15 -14.90
CA TRP A 309 9.05 -5.11 -15.24
C TRP A 309 10.15 -5.64 -16.15
N LEU A 310 10.81 -6.74 -15.78
CA LEU A 310 11.87 -7.33 -16.59
C LEU A 310 11.36 -7.72 -17.98
N ALA A 311 10.22 -8.41 -18.04
CA ALA A 311 9.60 -8.84 -19.28
C ALA A 311 9.18 -7.66 -20.18
N SER A 312 8.59 -6.60 -19.60
CA SER A 312 8.20 -5.39 -20.35
C SER A 312 9.41 -4.66 -20.94
N ARG A 313 10.52 -4.56 -20.18
CA ARG A 313 11.75 -3.89 -20.65
C ARG A 313 12.50 -4.69 -21.72
N LEU A 314 12.43 -6.02 -21.66
CA LEU A 314 13.10 -6.91 -22.61
C LEU A 314 12.22 -7.35 -23.78
N GLY A 315 10.98 -6.86 -23.86
CA GLY A 315 10.04 -7.19 -24.94
C GLY A 315 9.66 -8.67 -24.96
N TRP A 316 9.57 -9.29 -23.78
CA TRP A 316 9.18 -10.69 -23.64
C TRP A 316 7.66 -10.83 -23.69
N GLU A 317 7.17 -11.71 -24.55
CA GLU A 317 5.73 -12.01 -24.63
C GLU A 317 5.42 -13.30 -23.86
N PRO A 318 4.44 -13.28 -22.94
CA PRO A 318 4.11 -14.44 -22.13
C PRO A 318 3.44 -15.54 -22.95
N THR A 319 3.81 -16.78 -22.67
CA THR A 319 3.34 -17.96 -23.42
C THR A 319 2.62 -18.98 -22.54
N SER A 320 3.07 -19.18 -21.30
CA SER A 320 2.38 -20.05 -20.33
C SER A 320 2.79 -19.72 -18.90
N PHE A 321 1.90 -20.08 -17.97
CA PHE A 321 2.10 -19.98 -16.53
C PHE A 321 1.57 -21.26 -15.88
N VAL A 322 2.34 -21.84 -14.96
CA VAL A 322 1.94 -23.02 -14.19
C VAL A 322 2.34 -22.83 -12.72
N GLY A 323 1.36 -22.84 -11.83
CA GLY A 323 1.56 -22.96 -10.39
C GLY A 323 1.56 -24.43 -9.96
N THR A 324 2.60 -24.87 -9.25
CA THR A 324 2.71 -26.26 -8.78
C THR A 324 2.42 -26.42 -7.28
N GLY A 325 2.30 -25.30 -6.54
CA GLY A 325 2.05 -25.31 -5.10
C GLY A 325 3.25 -25.85 -4.31
N GLY A 326 2.97 -26.46 -3.16
CA GLY A 326 3.97 -27.10 -2.29
C GLY A 326 4.59 -26.14 -1.27
N ASP A 327 5.67 -26.59 -0.60
CA ASP A 327 6.26 -25.83 0.52
C ASP A 327 6.76 -24.43 0.09
N TYR A 328 7.15 -24.28 -1.18
CA TYR A 328 7.66 -23.04 -1.77
C TYR A 328 6.68 -22.36 -2.75
N ASP A 329 5.45 -22.86 -2.89
CA ASP A 329 4.43 -22.32 -3.81
C ASP A 329 5.00 -21.94 -5.20
N LEU A 330 5.74 -22.89 -5.80
CA LEU A 330 6.53 -22.64 -7.01
C LEU A 330 5.63 -22.27 -8.18
N LYS A 331 6.04 -21.20 -8.86
CA LYS A 331 5.34 -20.63 -10.02
C LYS A 331 6.32 -20.55 -11.18
N HIS A 332 6.02 -21.28 -12.25
CA HIS A 332 6.84 -21.29 -13.46
C HIS A 332 6.15 -20.53 -14.57
N PHE A 333 6.91 -19.68 -15.25
CA PHE A 333 6.47 -18.82 -16.33
C PHE A 333 7.33 -19.08 -17.56
N LYS A 334 6.72 -19.05 -18.74
CA LYS A 334 7.44 -19.11 -20.01
C LYS A 334 7.12 -17.90 -20.85
N PHE A 335 8.15 -17.34 -21.47
CA PHE A 335 8.04 -16.24 -22.41
C PHE A 335 8.73 -16.55 -23.72
N SER A 336 8.33 -15.84 -24.77
CA SER A 336 9.07 -15.74 -26.02
C SER A 336 9.79 -14.39 -26.06
N GLY A 337 11.10 -14.42 -26.22
CA GLY A 337 11.92 -13.23 -26.42
C GLY A 337 11.77 -12.66 -27.83
N THR A 338 12.28 -11.46 -28.03
CA THR A 338 12.25 -10.74 -29.33
C THR A 338 13.00 -11.47 -30.45
N ASN A 339 13.99 -12.29 -30.09
CA ASN A 339 14.75 -13.16 -30.99
C ASN A 339 14.16 -14.58 -31.13
N GLY A 340 12.97 -14.84 -30.57
CA GLY A 340 12.34 -16.16 -30.55
C GLY A 340 12.92 -17.14 -29.52
N ARG A 341 13.86 -16.69 -28.67
CA ARG A 341 14.39 -17.48 -27.55
C ARG A 341 13.28 -17.77 -26.53
N ALA A 342 13.21 -19.00 -26.06
CA ALA A 342 12.34 -19.34 -24.94
C ALA A 342 13.00 -18.88 -23.63
N ILE A 343 12.27 -18.12 -22.82
CA ILE A 343 12.69 -17.72 -21.48
C ILE A 343 11.87 -18.48 -20.45
N GLU A 344 12.55 -19.04 -19.46
CA GLU A 344 11.95 -19.68 -18.30
C GLU A 344 12.16 -18.78 -17.08
N ALA A 345 11.07 -18.41 -16.40
CA ALA A 345 11.13 -17.72 -15.12
C ALA A 345 10.47 -18.55 -14.03
N GLU A 346 11.02 -18.48 -12.82
CA GLU A 346 10.53 -19.16 -11.63
C GLU A 346 10.39 -18.16 -10.50
N LEU A 347 9.24 -18.17 -9.83
CA LEU A 347 9.04 -17.48 -8.55
C LEU A 347 8.93 -18.53 -7.44
N ALA A 348 9.71 -18.36 -6.37
CA ALA A 348 9.72 -19.23 -5.21
C ALA A 348 9.37 -18.46 -3.93
N ALA A 349 8.35 -18.93 -3.22
CA ALA A 349 7.89 -18.38 -1.95
C ALA A 349 8.71 -18.98 -0.80
N ILE A 350 9.69 -18.26 -0.30
CA ILE A 350 10.62 -18.75 0.71
C ILE A 350 10.05 -18.49 2.12
N PRO A 351 9.83 -19.54 2.93
CA PRO A 351 9.52 -19.37 4.34
C PRO A 351 10.77 -18.85 5.07
N ILE A 352 10.66 -17.67 5.68
CA ILE A 352 11.75 -17.04 6.43
C ILE A 352 11.42 -16.95 7.92
N ALA A 353 12.43 -17.14 8.77
CA ALA A 353 12.27 -17.17 10.23
C ALA A 353 12.15 -15.77 10.85
N ASP A 354 12.88 -14.80 10.30
CA ASP A 354 12.81 -13.38 10.68
C ASP A 354 12.37 -12.59 9.46
N ALA A 355 11.09 -12.29 9.43
CA ALA A 355 10.45 -11.65 8.30
C ALA A 355 10.26 -10.14 8.59
N GLY A 356 10.23 -9.29 7.56
CA GLY A 356 10.06 -7.83 7.68
C GLY A 356 8.61 -7.40 7.94
N GLU A 357 8.32 -6.15 8.31
CA GLU A 357 6.93 -5.68 8.50
C GLU A 357 6.05 -5.88 7.25
N ILE A 358 6.65 -5.83 6.05
CA ILE A 358 5.96 -6.01 4.77
C ILE A 358 6.06 -7.47 4.31
N ILE A 359 4.91 -8.14 4.21
CA ILE A 359 4.85 -9.52 3.70
C ILE A 359 5.09 -9.52 2.19
N GLY A 360 5.88 -10.49 1.72
CA GLY A 360 6.10 -10.69 0.29
C GLY A 360 7.31 -9.96 -0.29
N ASP A 361 8.19 -9.44 0.57
CA ASP A 361 9.41 -8.76 0.14
C ASP A 361 10.30 -9.68 -0.71
N LEU A 362 10.93 -9.11 -1.73
CA LEU A 362 11.94 -9.84 -2.51
C LEU A 362 13.13 -10.22 -1.63
N ILE A 363 13.61 -11.44 -1.81
CA ILE A 363 14.76 -12.01 -1.09
C ILE A 363 15.94 -12.15 -2.05
N GLY A 364 15.69 -12.63 -3.26
CA GLY A 364 16.75 -12.91 -4.20
C GLY A 364 16.30 -12.88 -5.65
N ILE A 365 17.20 -12.49 -6.54
CA ILE A 365 16.98 -12.48 -7.98
C ILE A 365 18.20 -13.12 -8.63
N ARG A 366 17.97 -14.04 -9.56
CA ARG A 366 19.01 -14.66 -10.36
C ARG A 366 18.65 -14.56 -11.84
N LEU A 367 19.54 -13.96 -12.62
CA LEU A 367 19.49 -13.94 -14.08
C LEU A 367 20.58 -14.84 -14.60
N ALA A 368 20.28 -15.70 -15.56
CA ALA A 368 21.22 -16.63 -16.16
C ALA A 368 20.88 -16.92 -17.63
N SER A 369 21.81 -17.57 -18.31
CA SER A 369 21.66 -18.05 -19.69
C SER A 369 22.09 -19.51 -19.79
N THR A 370 21.44 -20.27 -20.68
CA THR A 370 21.96 -21.55 -21.15
C THR A 370 23.24 -21.41 -21.98
N ASN A 371 23.51 -20.21 -22.53
CA ASN A 371 24.78 -19.88 -23.15
C ASN A 371 25.84 -19.56 -22.07
N LEU A 372 26.67 -20.54 -21.74
CA LEU A 372 27.72 -20.42 -20.72
C LEU A 372 28.83 -19.41 -21.06
N GLN A 373 28.87 -18.88 -22.28
CA GLN A 373 29.81 -17.83 -22.68
C GLN A 373 29.21 -16.42 -22.54
N ALA A 374 27.90 -16.31 -22.31
CA ALA A 374 27.25 -15.03 -22.10
C ALA A 374 27.51 -14.51 -20.67
N ASP A 375 27.98 -13.27 -20.57
CA ASP A 375 28.21 -12.60 -19.29
C ASP A 375 26.90 -12.05 -18.66
N CYS A 376 25.92 -12.94 -18.54
CA CYS A 376 24.54 -12.64 -18.13
C CYS A 376 24.27 -12.94 -16.65
N CYS A 377 25.12 -13.76 -16.02
CA CYS A 377 24.87 -14.21 -14.66
C CYS A 377 24.92 -13.03 -13.70
N THR A 378 23.79 -12.79 -13.06
CA THR A 378 23.59 -11.73 -12.07
C THR A 378 22.78 -12.31 -10.92
N ILE A 379 23.29 -12.16 -9.70
CA ILE A 379 22.65 -12.60 -8.47
C ILE A 379 22.48 -11.36 -7.59
N LEU A 380 21.26 -11.08 -7.17
CA LEU A 380 20.96 -10.06 -6.18
C LEU A 380 20.37 -10.79 -4.98
N CYS A 381 20.81 -10.45 -3.77
CA CYS A 381 20.25 -11.00 -2.54
C CYS A 381 20.12 -9.91 -1.49
N SER A 382 19.00 -9.94 -0.76
CA SER A 382 18.77 -9.16 0.45
C SER A 382 19.34 -9.92 1.64
N GLU A 383 20.36 -9.38 2.31
CA GLU A 383 20.86 -9.92 3.56
C GLU A 383 19.91 -9.54 4.70
N ALA A 384 19.78 -10.42 5.71
CA ALA A 384 18.88 -10.22 6.86
C ALA A 384 19.09 -8.90 7.62
N THR A 385 20.23 -8.22 7.42
CA THR A 385 20.55 -6.91 8.02
C THR A 385 20.18 -5.71 7.14
N GLY A 386 19.41 -5.92 6.05
CA GLY A 386 18.95 -4.85 5.16
C GLY A 386 20.01 -4.36 4.16
N CYS A 387 21.09 -5.11 3.95
CA CYS A 387 22.04 -4.84 2.87
C CYS A 387 21.69 -5.72 1.67
N MET A 388 21.52 -5.12 0.49
CA MET A 388 21.47 -5.88 -0.75
C MET A 388 22.88 -6.05 -1.30
N ARG A 389 23.20 -7.28 -1.71
CA ARG A 389 24.42 -7.64 -2.40
C ARG A 389 24.08 -8.03 -3.84
N MET A 390 24.72 -7.37 -4.79
CA MET A 390 24.73 -7.77 -6.19
C MET A 390 26.05 -8.46 -6.50
N GLU A 391 26.00 -9.63 -7.13
CA GLU A 391 27.13 -10.31 -7.75
C GLU A 391 26.86 -10.49 -9.24
N ALA A 392 27.76 -10.00 -10.08
CA ALA A 392 27.62 -10.05 -11.53
C ALA A 392 28.90 -10.62 -12.18
N GLY A 393 28.78 -11.66 -13.02
CA GLY A 393 29.92 -12.24 -13.73
C GLY A 393 29.66 -13.58 -14.45
N GLY A 394 30.24 -13.76 -15.64
CA GLY A 394 30.09 -14.94 -16.52
C GLY A 394 31.13 -16.04 -16.29
N SER A 395 32.08 -15.81 -15.39
CA SER A 395 33.05 -16.80 -14.90
C SER A 395 33.47 -16.47 -13.46
N ALA A 396 33.96 -17.47 -12.72
CA ALA A 396 34.37 -17.31 -11.31
C ALA A 396 35.48 -16.26 -11.05
N GLN A 397 36.09 -15.68 -12.09
CA GLN A 397 37.20 -14.71 -11.97
C GLN A 397 36.83 -13.25 -12.27
N ALA A 398 35.62 -12.97 -12.75
CA ALA A 398 35.15 -11.61 -13.03
C ALA A 398 33.85 -11.34 -12.26
N SER A 399 33.94 -11.24 -10.93
CA SER A 399 32.79 -10.91 -10.08
C SER A 399 32.83 -9.42 -9.70
N ARG A 400 31.82 -8.66 -10.12
CA ARG A 400 31.54 -7.33 -9.59
C ARG A 400 30.60 -7.51 -8.40
N THR A 401 31.04 -7.10 -7.21
CA THR A 401 30.20 -7.08 -6.01
C THR A 401 29.84 -5.65 -5.67
N GLU A 402 28.55 -5.35 -5.56
CA GLU A 402 28.06 -4.07 -5.01
C GLU A 402 27.19 -4.33 -3.79
N GLN A 403 27.33 -3.46 -2.79
CA GLN A 403 26.51 -3.49 -1.58
C GLN A 403 25.77 -2.17 -1.46
N VAL A 404 24.45 -2.24 -1.31
CA VAL A 404 23.58 -1.07 -1.14
C VAL A 404 22.71 -1.31 0.07
N THR A 405 22.46 -0.25 0.84
CA THR A 405 21.45 -0.31 1.90
C THR A 405 20.08 -0.42 1.25
N ALA A 406 19.44 -1.56 1.42
CA ALA A 406 18.08 -1.77 0.98
C ALA A 406 17.14 -0.98 1.88
N ALA A 407 16.17 -0.31 1.30
CA ALA A 407 15.12 0.36 2.05
C ALA A 407 13.98 -0.62 2.34
N ASN A 408 14.31 -1.79 2.93
CA ASN A 408 13.31 -2.76 3.35
C ASN A 408 12.38 -2.12 4.40
N ASP A 409 11.13 -2.56 4.44
CA ASP A 409 10.12 -2.07 5.39
C ASP A 409 9.85 -0.55 5.33
N GLN A 410 10.02 0.08 4.15
CA GLN A 410 9.54 1.44 3.96
C GLN A 410 8.03 1.51 4.22
N LYS A 411 7.67 2.23 5.29
CA LYS A 411 6.29 2.44 5.70
C LYS A 411 5.51 3.15 4.60
N ALA A 412 4.26 2.73 4.42
CA ALA A 412 3.40 3.24 3.36
C ALA A 412 3.24 4.78 3.43
N GLU A 413 3.24 5.37 4.62
CA GLU A 413 3.15 6.82 4.83
C GLU A 413 4.35 7.57 4.23
N PHE A 414 5.55 6.99 4.33
CA PHE A 414 6.76 7.59 3.76
C PHE A 414 6.71 7.56 2.23
N LEU A 415 6.31 6.42 1.66
CA LEU A 415 6.16 6.24 0.23
C LEU A 415 5.04 7.13 -0.34
N LEU A 416 3.93 7.27 0.38
CA LEU A 416 2.85 8.18 0.04
C LEU A 416 3.34 9.63 -0.06
N ALA A 417 4.17 10.08 0.89
CA ALA A 417 4.73 11.42 0.85
C ALA A 417 5.60 11.65 -0.41
N GLN A 418 6.34 10.63 -0.87
CA GLN A 418 7.07 10.70 -2.14
C GLN A 418 6.14 10.69 -3.36
N GLN A 419 5.11 9.85 -3.34
CA GLN A 419 4.11 9.75 -4.41
C GLN A 419 3.38 11.08 -4.62
N LEU A 420 3.05 11.81 -3.55
CA LEU A 420 2.38 13.12 -3.64
C LEU A 420 3.27 14.22 -4.25
N GLN A 421 4.59 14.02 -4.30
CA GLN A 421 5.54 14.94 -4.94
C GLN A 421 5.67 14.70 -6.46
N ARG A 422 5.21 13.55 -6.95
CA ARG A 422 5.26 13.17 -8.36
C ARG A 422 3.86 13.26 -8.95
N TRP A 423 3.67 14.17 -9.91
CA TRP A 423 2.36 14.36 -10.54
C TRP A 423 2.37 13.72 -11.92
N GLY A 424 1.55 12.67 -12.09
CA GLY A 424 1.36 12.00 -13.38
C GLY A 424 1.44 10.50 -13.27
N ARG A 425 1.01 9.82 -14.34
CA ARG A 425 1.08 8.36 -14.47
C ARG A 425 2.53 7.87 -14.42
N ASP A 426 2.70 6.64 -13.97
CA ASP A 426 3.98 5.92 -14.05
C ASP A 426 3.88 4.89 -15.20
N PRO A 427 4.43 5.20 -16.39
CA PRO A 427 4.38 4.28 -17.53
C PRO A 427 5.12 2.96 -17.24
N LEU A 428 6.17 2.99 -16.41
CA LEU A 428 6.90 1.77 -16.08
C LEU A 428 6.01 0.83 -15.28
N TYR A 429 5.24 1.35 -14.32
CA TYR A 429 4.25 0.58 -13.58
C TYR A 429 3.16 0.01 -14.50
N GLU A 430 2.52 0.86 -15.32
CA GLU A 430 1.42 0.46 -16.19
C GLU A 430 1.84 -0.60 -17.23
N GLU A 431 3.01 -0.42 -17.86
CA GLU A 431 3.55 -1.39 -18.83
C GLU A 431 3.93 -2.72 -18.16
N SER A 432 4.48 -2.67 -16.94
CA SER A 432 4.84 -3.87 -16.18
C SER A 432 3.58 -4.65 -15.77
N LEU A 433 2.58 -3.95 -15.25
CA LEU A 433 1.31 -4.55 -14.84
C LEU A 433 0.55 -5.16 -16.03
N ALA A 434 0.59 -4.50 -17.20
CA ALA A 434 -0.03 -5.04 -18.41
C ALA A 434 0.58 -6.40 -18.81
N VAL A 435 1.90 -6.57 -18.68
CA VAL A 435 2.55 -7.88 -18.90
C VAL A 435 2.12 -8.89 -17.84
N VAL A 436 2.10 -8.51 -16.56
CA VAL A 436 1.61 -9.38 -15.46
C VAL A 436 0.18 -9.85 -15.73
N ALA A 437 -0.72 -8.94 -16.09
CA ALA A 437 -2.10 -9.29 -16.37
C ALA A 437 -2.24 -10.20 -17.59
N LYS A 438 -1.45 -10.00 -18.66
CA LYS A 438 -1.40 -10.92 -19.81
C LYS A 438 -0.99 -12.34 -19.37
N ILE A 439 0.03 -12.45 -18.51
CA ILE A 439 0.48 -13.73 -17.96
C ILE A 439 -0.66 -14.41 -17.20
N LEU A 440 -1.26 -13.71 -16.23
CA LEU A 440 -2.24 -14.29 -15.33
C LEU A 440 -3.55 -14.66 -16.06
N ARG A 441 -3.98 -13.84 -17.03
CA ARG A 441 -5.14 -14.15 -17.89
C ARG A 441 -4.92 -15.35 -18.82
N SER A 442 -3.67 -15.74 -19.09
CA SER A 442 -3.37 -16.90 -19.94
C SER A 442 -3.64 -18.26 -19.27
N GLN A 443 -3.91 -18.28 -17.96
CA GLN A 443 -4.24 -19.47 -17.19
C GLN A 443 -5.66 -20.01 -17.49
N ASP A 444 -6.57 -19.15 -17.95
CA ASP A 444 -7.99 -19.49 -18.22
C ASP A 444 -8.26 -19.98 -19.66
N ARG A 445 -7.21 -20.20 -20.46
CA ARG A 445 -7.30 -20.75 -21.83
C ARG A 445 -6.55 -22.07 -21.94
#